data_AF-A0A6V7J7N7-F1
#
_entry.id   AF-A0A6V7J7N7-F1
#
_cell.length_a   1.000
_cell.length_b   1.000
_cell.length_c   1.000
_cell.angle_alpha   90.00
_cell.angle_beta   90.00
_cell.angle_gamma   90.00
#
_symmetry.space_group_name_H-M   'P 1'
#
loop_
_entity.id
_entity.type
_entity.pdbx_description
1 polymer ?
#
loop_
_entity_poly.entity_id
_entity_poly.type
_entity_poly.pdbx_seq_one_letter_code
_entity_poly.pdbx_strand_id
1 'polypeptide(L)' 'GRYEPVFIENKYKVRMKLTIRSVKPSDFGTYKCVSRNSLGDTDGSINLY' A
#
# COMPACT_ATOMS: atom_id res chain seq x y z
N GLY A 1 12.93 4.12 6.11
CA GLY A 1 13.13 2.66 5.89
C GLY A 1 13.26 2.40 4.41
N ARG A 2 13.59 1.18 3.94
CA ARG A 2 13.52 0.89 2.48
C ARG A 2 12.08 0.99 1.97
N TYR A 3 11.15 0.46 2.76
CA TYR A 3 9.71 0.57 2.55
C TYR A 3 9.16 1.64 3.50
N GLU A 4 8.47 2.62 2.94
CA GLU A 4 7.94 3.76 3.69
C GLU A 4 6.44 3.92 3.38
N PRO A 5 5.58 3.23 4.15
CA PRO A 5 4.14 3.41 4.06
C PRO A 5 3.73 4.75 4.69
N VAL A 6 2.80 5.44 4.04
CA VAL A 6 2.20 6.69 4.50
C VAL A 6 0.69 6.57 4.36
N PHE A 7 -0.03 6.99 5.40
CA PHE A 7 -1.49 7.04 5.45
C PHE A 7 -1.88 8.50 5.57
N ILE A 8 -2.57 9.03 4.55
CA ILE A 8 -3.05 10.41 4.55
C ILE A 8 -4.55 10.36 4.83
N GLU A 9 -4.92 10.73 6.05
CA GLU A 9 -6.30 10.69 6.51
C GLU A 9 -7.03 12.00 6.19
N ASN A 10 -8.27 11.88 5.73
CA ASN A 10 -9.20 12.99 5.54
C ASN A 10 -10.62 12.51 5.84
N LYS A 11 -11.06 12.70 7.09
CA LYS A 11 -12.36 12.23 7.60
C LYS A 11 -12.52 10.72 7.35
N TYR A 12 -13.48 10.33 6.51
CA TYR A 12 -13.78 8.95 6.17
C TYR A 12 -12.94 8.40 5.00
N LYS A 13 -12.01 9.20 4.46
CA LYS A 13 -11.13 8.81 3.35
C LYS A 13 -9.70 8.65 3.86
N VAL A 14 -9.06 7.55 3.49
CA VAL A 14 -7.62 7.34 3.72
C VAL A 14 -6.94 7.11 2.38
N ARG A 15 -5.90 7.88 2.09
CA ARG A 15 -5.03 7.64 0.93
C ARG A 15 -3.75 6.96 1.40
N MET A 16 -3.60 5.70 0.99
CA MET A 16 -2.42 4.89 1.29
C MET A 16 -1.36 5.08 0.20
N LYS A 17 -0.10 5.27 0.60
CA LYS A 17 1.05 5.38 -0.29
C LYS A 17 2.19 4.52 0.25
N LEU A 18 2.74 3.64 -0.58
CA LEU A 18 3.97 2.90 -0.27
C LEU A 18 5.10 3.47 -1.13
N THR A 19 6.12 4.03 -0.49
CA THR A 19 7.35 4.45 -1.19
C THR A 19 8.41 3.38 -0.99
N ILE A 20 8.99 2.87 -2.07
CA ILE A 20 10.10 1.91 -2.03
C ILE A 20 11.38 2.64 -2.46
N ARG A 21 12.32 2.82 -1.55
CA ARG A 21 13.63 3.44 -1.82
C ARG A 21 14.63 2.37 -2.26
N SER A 22 15.55 2.71 -3.15
CA SER A 22 16.62 1.80 -3.60
C SER A 22 16.08 0.43 -4.07
N VAL A 23 15.15 0.48 -5.03
CA VAL A 23 14.46 -0.70 -5.60
C VAL A 23 15.48 -1.73 -6.10
N LYS A 24 15.26 -3.00 -5.77
CA LYS A 24 16.06 -4.15 -6.19
C LYS A 24 15.22 -5.10 -7.05
N PRO A 25 15.83 -6.02 -7.82
CA PRO A 25 15.08 -7.05 -8.56
C PRO A 25 14.11 -7.87 -7.70
N SER A 26 14.41 -8.03 -6.41
CA SER A 26 13.54 -8.73 -5.46
C SER A 26 12.29 -7.94 -5.03
N ASP A 27 12.20 -6.65 -5.37
CA ASP A 27 11.04 -5.81 -5.07
C ASP A 27 9.93 -5.92 -6.11
N PHE A 28 10.24 -6.42 -7.30
CA PHE A 28 9.26 -6.61 -8.36
C PHE A 28 8.34 -7.77 -8.03
N GLY A 29 7.05 -7.61 -8.34
CA GLY A 29 6.01 -8.56 -7.95
C GLY A 29 4.69 -7.88 -7.61
N THR A 30 3.79 -8.65 -7.00
CA THR A 30 2.45 -8.20 -6.65
C THR A 30 2.40 -7.64 -5.24
N TYR A 31 1.92 -6.40 -5.13
CA TYR A 31 1.62 -5.73 -3.87
C TYR A 31 0.12 -5.71 -3.64
N LYS A 32 -0.28 -5.80 -2.37
CA LYS A 32 -1.66 -5.65 -1.95
C LYS A 32 -1.84 -4.41 -1.08
N CYS A 33 -2.83 -3.61 -1.44
CA CYS A 33 -3.34 -2.52 -0.64
C CYS A 33 -4.60 -3.02 0.07
N VAL A 34 -4.60 -3.07 1.40
CA VAL A 34 -5.69 -3.65 2.19
C VAL A 34 -6.34 -2.57 3.05
N SER A 35 -7.65 -2.44 2.97
CA SER A 35 -8.47 -1.54 3.77
C SER A 35 -9.44 -2.35 4.64
N ARG A 36 -9.55 -2.00 5.92
CA ARG A 36 -10.37 -2.72 6.90
C ARG A 36 -11.13 -1.77 7.80
N ASN A 37 -12.40 -2.08 8.05
CA ASN A 37 -13.23 -1.42 9.06
C ASN A 37 -14.10 -2.45 9.80
N SER A 38 -14.98 -2.01 10.70
CA SER A 38 -15.86 -2.90 11.48
C SER A 38 -16.91 -3.64 10.65
N LEU A 39 -17.19 -3.19 9.42
CA LEU A 39 -18.17 -3.80 8.52
C LEU A 39 -17.52 -4.83 7.58
N GLY A 40 -16.20 -4.78 7.40
CA GLY A 40 -15.46 -5.75 6.60
C GLY A 40 -14.14 -5.22 6.04
N ASP A 41 -13.61 -6.00 5.10
CA ASP A 41 -12.28 -5.85 4.52
C ASP A 41 -12.38 -5.75 2.99
N THR A 42 -11.46 -5.03 2.35
CA THR A 42 -11.34 -4.94 0.89
C THR A 42 -9.87 -4.79 0.51
N ASP A 43 -9.42 -5.49 -0.53
CA ASP A 43 -8.06 -5.36 -1.07
C ASP A 43 -8.02 -4.97 -2.55
N GLY A 44 -6.93 -4.28 -2.93
CA GLY A 44 -6.58 -3.98 -4.32
C GLY A 44 -5.17 -4.50 -4.62
N SER A 45 -4.99 -5.10 -5.79
CA SER A 45 -3.70 -5.64 -6.23
C SER A 45 -2.98 -4.69 -7.19
N ILE A 46 -1.68 -4.53 -7.01
CA ILE A 46 -0.81 -3.68 -7.85
C ILE A 46 0.39 -4.54 -8.26
N ASN A 47 0.63 -4.67 -9.56
CA ASN A 47 1.82 -5.36 -10.06
C ASN A 47 2.92 -4.35 -10.37
N LEU A 48 4.09 -4.57 -9.77
CA LEU A 48 5.31 -3.82 -10.02
C LEU A 48 6.22 -4.65 -10.93
N TYR A 49 6.52 -4.12 -12.12
CA TYR A 49 7.35 -4.73 -13.16
C TYR A 49 8.56 -3.86 -13.51
#